data_AF-A0AA50MG47-F1
#
_entry.id   AF-A0AA50MG47-F1
#
_cell.length_a   1.000
_cell.length_b   1.000
_cell.length_c   1.000
_cell.angle_alpha   90.00
_cell.angle_beta   90.00
_cell.angle_gamma   90.00
#
_symmetry.space_group_name_H-M   'P 1'
#
loop_
_entity.id
_entity.type
_entity.pdbx_description
1 polymer ?
#
loop_
_entity_poly.entity_id
_entity_poly.type
_entity_poly.pdbx_seq_one_letter_code
_entity_poly.pdbx_strand_id
1 'polypeptide(L)'
;IVAHMMPDLPNVDVDRDVEQFKEFFENPAFRADGLKIYPTLVIRGTGLYELWKTGRYKSYPPSTLVDLIAKILAMVPPWTRVY
;
A
#
# COMPACT_ATOMS: atom_id res chain seq x y z
N ILE A 1 10.76 14.03 -6.84
CA ILE A 1 10.99 12.58 -6.55
C ILE A 1 9.67 11.83 -6.66
N VAL A 2 9.67 10.61 -7.20
CA VAL A 2 8.49 9.73 -7.24
C VAL A 2 8.76 8.47 -6.42
N ALA A 3 7.88 8.16 -5.47
CA ALA A 3 7.96 6.96 -4.63
C ALA A 3 6.98 5.88 -5.11
N HIS A 4 7.34 4.62 -4.88
CA HIS A 4 6.44 3.48 -5.05
C HIS A 4 6.10 2.93 -3.66
N MET A 5 4.82 2.77 -3.37
CA MET A 5 4.34 2.20 -2.10
C MET A 5 3.37 1.06 -2.41
N MET A 6 3.42 0.00 -1.59
CA MET A 6 2.67 -1.22 -1.83
C MET A 6 1.89 -1.60 -0.56
N PRO A 7 0.57 -1.37 -0.50
CA PRO A 7 -0.26 -1.90 0.58
C PRO A 7 -0.46 -3.42 0.44
N ASP A 8 -1.00 -4.05 1.49
CA ASP A 8 -1.27 -5.50 1.56
C ASP A 8 0.01 -6.36 1.48
N LEU A 9 1.14 -5.83 1.97
CA LEU A 9 2.39 -6.60 2.06
C LEU A 9 2.32 -7.64 3.21
N PRO A 10 3.08 -8.75 3.11
CA PRO A 10 3.13 -9.74 4.19
C PRO A 10 3.53 -9.13 5.54
N ASN A 11 2.82 -9.51 6.60
CA ASN A 11 3.04 -9.07 7.98
C ASN A 11 2.77 -7.57 8.23
N VAL A 12 2.04 -6.91 7.34
CA VAL A 12 1.49 -5.56 7.53
C VAL A 12 -0.04 -5.65 7.50
N ASP A 13 -0.68 -5.14 8.54
CA ASP A 13 -2.14 -5.07 8.62
C ASP A 13 -2.66 -3.72 8.10
N VAL A 14 -3.98 -3.64 7.92
CA VAL A 14 -4.65 -2.48 7.31
C VAL A 14 -4.39 -1.20 8.10
N ASP A 15 -4.36 -1.27 9.43
CA ASP A 15 -4.14 -0.10 10.28
C ASP A 15 -2.70 0.41 10.13
N ARG A 16 -1.73 -0.51 10.02
CA ARG A 16 -0.33 -0.18 9.74
C ARG A 16 -0.13 0.38 8.34
N ASP A 17 -0.88 -0.10 7.33
CA ASP A 17 -0.87 0.52 6.00
C ASP A 17 -1.35 1.97 6.09
N VAL A 18 -2.45 2.25 6.80
CA VAL A 18 -2.97 3.61 6.97
C VAL A 18 -1.93 4.53 7.62
N GLU A 19 -1.34 4.12 8.75
CA GLU A 19 -0.34 4.92 9.45
C GLU A 19 0.94 5.12 8.61
N GLN A 20 1.33 4.14 7.80
CA GLN A 20 2.48 4.28 6.90
C GLN A 20 2.26 5.38 5.86
N PHE A 21 1.07 5.46 5.25
CA PHE A 21 0.76 6.53 4.30
C PHE A 21 0.62 7.89 4.99
N LYS A 22 0.06 7.92 6.20
CA LYS A 22 0.00 9.16 6.99
C LYS A 22 1.40 9.70 7.28
N GLU A 23 2.30 8.86 7.79
CA GLU A 23 3.69 9.24 8.03
C GLU A 23 4.36 9.72 6.74
N PHE A 24 4.16 9.02 5.62
CA PHE A 24 4.75 9.37 4.33
C PHE A 24 4.40 10.80 3.87
N PHE A 25 3.18 11.27 4.15
CA PHE A 25 2.76 12.63 3.82
C PHE A 25 3.09 13.67 4.90
N GLU A 26 3.11 13.29 6.18
CA GLU A 26 3.32 14.23 7.29
C GLU A 26 4.81 14.44 7.61
N ASN A 27 5.63 13.39 7.59
CA ASN A 27 7.04 13.42 7.99
C ASN A 27 7.91 14.16 6.96
N PRO A 28 8.62 15.24 7.35
CA PRO A 28 9.43 16.05 6.43
C PRO A 28 10.63 15.32 5.80
N ALA A 29 10.99 14.13 6.28
CA ALA A 29 11.98 13.28 5.61
C ALA A 29 11.48 12.67 4.28
N PHE A 30 10.16 12.62 4.06
CA PHE A 30 9.52 12.08 2.86
C PHE A 30 8.89 13.19 2.00
N ARG A 31 7.56 13.33 1.98
CA ARG A 31 6.82 14.35 1.19
C ARG A 31 7.15 14.36 -0.31
N ALA A 32 7.13 13.19 -0.94
CA ALA A 32 7.45 13.08 -2.36
C ALA A 32 6.43 13.80 -3.27
N ASP A 33 6.91 14.32 -4.41
CA ASP A 33 6.08 14.98 -5.43
C ASP A 33 5.17 14.00 -6.18
N GLY A 34 5.51 12.71 -6.18
CA GLY A 34 4.77 11.68 -6.89
C GLY A 34 4.68 10.37 -6.12
N LEU A 35 3.56 9.67 -6.29
CA LEU A 35 3.28 8.39 -5.68
C LEU A 35 2.69 7.42 -6.71
N LYS A 36 3.24 6.21 -6.78
CA LYS A 36 2.59 5.05 -7.41
C LYS A 36 2.17 4.07 -6.33
N ILE A 37 0.88 3.73 -6.31
CA ILE A 37 0.32 2.79 -5.35
C ILE A 37 0.11 1.45 -6.06
N TYR A 38 0.81 0.41 -5.61
CA TYR A 38 0.68 -0.95 -6.16
C TYR A 38 0.18 -1.90 -5.08
N PRO A 39 -1.14 -2.11 -4.96
CA PRO A 39 -1.67 -3.18 -4.12
C PRO A 39 -0.99 -4.50 -4.45
N THR A 40 -0.56 -5.21 -3.40
CA THR A 40 0.21 -6.44 -3.58
C THR A 40 -0.63 -7.52 -4.26
N LEU A 41 -0.09 -8.13 -5.31
CA LEU A 41 -0.75 -9.21 -6.05
C LEU A 41 0.00 -10.53 -5.87
N VAL A 42 -0.76 -11.60 -5.69
CA VAL A 42 -0.23 -12.97 -5.71
C VAL A 42 -0.09 -13.45 -7.15
N ILE A 43 1.15 -13.53 -7.64
CA ILE A 43 1.46 -13.95 -9.01
C ILE A 43 2.12 -15.33 -9.00
N ARG A 44 1.62 -16.26 -9.83
CA ARG A 44 2.20 -17.60 -9.99
C ARG A 44 3.69 -17.52 -10.32
N GLY A 45 4.50 -18.35 -9.66
CA GLY A 45 5.96 -18.39 -9.85
C GLY A 45 6.75 -17.44 -8.95
N THR A 46 6.10 -16.72 -8.04
CA THR A 46 6.76 -15.84 -7.06
C THR A 46 6.85 -16.50 -5.69
N GLY A 47 7.76 -16.03 -4.82
CA GLY A 47 7.81 -16.49 -3.43
C GLY A 47 6.52 -16.20 -2.64
N LEU A 48 5.84 -15.09 -2.95
CA LEU A 48 4.55 -14.75 -2.34
C LEU A 48 3.47 -15.79 -2.66
N TYR A 49 3.50 -16.39 -3.86
CA TYR A 49 2.60 -17.48 -4.24
C TYR A 49 2.75 -18.71 -3.34
N GLU A 50 3.97 -19.06 -2.92
CA GLU A 50 4.19 -20.18 -2.00
C GLU A 50 3.70 -19.88 -0.58
N LEU A 51 3.84 -18.63 -0.13
CA LEU A 51 3.25 -18.18 1.14
C LEU A 51 1.72 -18.25 1.10
N TRP A 52 1.12 -17.78 0.01
CA TRP A 52 -0.32 -17.86 -0.21
C TRP A 52 -0.82 -19.31 -0.25
N LYS A 53 -0.14 -20.18 -1.01
CA LYS A 53 -0.47 -21.61 -1.13
C LYS A 53 -0.42 -22.35 0.21
N THR A 54 0.48 -21.95 1.11
CA THR A 54 0.59 -22.51 2.46
C THR A 54 -0.30 -21.81 3.49
N GLY A 55 -1.12 -20.84 3.09
CA GLY A 55 -2.00 -20.08 3.97
C GLY A 55 -1.29 -19.08 4.89
N ARG A 56 0.02 -18.89 4.72
CA ARG A 56 0.85 -17.94 5.49
C ARG A 56 0.74 -16.50 5.00
N TYR A 57 0.13 -16.29 3.84
CA TYR A 57 -0.27 -14.98 3.34
C TYR A 57 -1.69 -15.05 2.80
N LYS A 58 -2.50 -14.03 3.10
CA LYS A 58 -3.86 -13.86 2.57
C LYS A 58 -4.01 -12.39 2.21
N SER A 59 -4.29 -12.12 0.94
CA SER A 59 -4.59 -10.76 0.49
C SER A 59 -5.86 -10.23 1.14
N TYR A 60 -5.99 -8.92 1.19
CA TYR A 60 -7.19 -8.27 1.67
C TYR A 60 -8.42 -8.63 0.82
N PRO A 61 -9.62 -8.68 1.43
CA PRO A 61 -10.86 -8.66 0.67
C PRO A 61 -10.93 -7.42 -0.24
N PRO A 62 -11.51 -7.52 -1.45
CA PRO A 62 -11.59 -6.38 -2.37
C PRO A 62 -12.24 -5.13 -1.77
N SER A 63 -13.29 -5.29 -0.95
CA SER A 63 -13.95 -4.17 -0.26
C SER A 63 -13.00 -3.43 0.67
N THR A 64 -12.25 -4.18 1.49
CA THR A 64 -11.24 -3.63 2.41
C THR A 64 -10.15 -2.88 1.65
N LEU A 65 -9.68 -3.43 0.52
CA LEU A 65 -8.67 -2.77 -0.29
C LEU A 65 -9.20 -1.47 -0.91
N VAL A 66 -10.42 -1.46 -1.44
CA VAL A 66 -11.05 -0.24 -1.99
C VAL A 66 -11.18 0.84 -0.92
N ASP A 67 -11.66 0.47 0.27
CA ASP A 67 -11.80 1.40 1.39
C ASP A 67 -10.44 1.96 1.84
N LEU A 68 -9.41 1.11 1.89
CA LEU A 68 -8.04 1.53 2.20
C LEU A 68 -7.51 2.53 1.18
N ILE A 69 -7.63 2.23 -0.12
CA ILE A 69 -7.18 3.14 -1.19
C ILE A 69 -7.94 4.46 -1.14
N ALA A 70 -9.26 4.45 -0.91
CA ALA A 70 -10.05 5.67 -0.77
C ALA A 70 -9.55 6.55 0.40
N LYS A 71 -9.23 5.95 1.55
CA LYS A 71 -8.63 6.66 2.69
C LYS A 71 -7.26 7.24 2.34
N ILE A 72 -6.40 6.47 1.67
CA ILE A 72 -5.07 6.95 1.24
C ILE A 72 -5.20 8.15 0.31
N LEU A 73 -6.06 8.07 -0.70
CA LEU A 73 -6.29 9.16 -1.65
C LEU A 73 -6.83 10.43 -0.96
N ALA A 74 -7.66 10.29 0.08
CA ALA A 74 -8.16 11.42 0.87
C ALA A 74 -7.06 12.13 1.68
N MET A 75 -5.93 11.48 1.96
CA MET A 75 -4.79 12.05 2.68
C MET A 75 -3.75 12.72 1.77
N VAL A 76 -3.86 12.55 0.44
CA VAL A 76 -2.85 13.04 -0.51
C VAL A 76 -2.79 14.57 -0.47
N PRO A 77 -1.63 15.17 -0.20
CA PRO A 77 -1.50 16.61 -0.17
C PRO A 77 -1.51 17.21 -1.59
N PRO A 78 -1.89 18.49 -1.75
CA PRO A 78 -2.06 19.12 -3.07
C PRO A 78 -0.82 19.14 -3.98
N TRP A 79 0.38 18.96 -3.42
CA TRP A 79 1.64 18.96 -4.19
C TRP A 79 2.04 17.56 -4.69
N THR A 80 1.39 16.49 -4.23
CA THR A 80 1.71 15.11 -4.63
C THR A 80 0.76 14.64 -5.73
N ARG A 81 1.32 14.13 -6.83
CA ARG A 81 0.56 13.46 -7.89
C ARG A 81 0.53 11.95 -7.67
N VAL A 82 -0.67 11.36 -7.70
CA VAL A 82 -0.85 9.90 -7.81
C VAL A 82 -0.91 9.52 -9.29
N TYR A 83 -0.12 8.53 -9.69
CA TYR A 83 -0.01 8.03 -11.08
C TYR A 83 -0.68 6.67 -11.27
#